data_AF-A0A0G0IMW5-F1
#
_entry.id   AF-A0A0G0IMW5-F1
#
_cell.length_a   1.000
_cell.length_b   1.000
_cell.length_c   1.000
_cell.angle_alpha   90.00
_cell.angle_beta   90.00
_cell.angle_gamma   90.00
#
_symmetry.space_group_name_H-M   'P 1'
#
loop_
_entity.id
_entity.type
_entity.pdbx_description
1 polymer ?
#
loop_
_entity_poly.entity_id
_entity_poly.type
_entity_poly.pdbx_seq_one_letter_code
_entity_poly.pdbx_strand_id
1 'polypeptide(L)'
;MKNTLVVIVLLALLGVGGYFYLSSRGMMPKAPVGTGGAQSGGNVFTSIKDALSKSLSLKCVYKDENGVETTTYIKGGAVRVMMQSGGDPNQPNNIIMKDMRMHMWSDASKTGFVYTLEKSGTDETTSGQANNEQQESVLAQIEKYKDACKTEIIADSMFSVPTDVNFQDMQALQEQMMQGLPQGQ
;
A
#
# COMPACT_ATOMS: atom_id res chain seq x y z
N MET A 1 -41.70 8.60 53.71
CA MET A 1 -41.07 7.45 53.01
C MET A 1 -41.16 7.52 51.48
N LYS A 2 -41.57 8.64 50.84
CA LYS A 2 -41.66 8.74 49.37
C LYS A 2 -40.45 9.45 48.75
N ASN A 3 -39.80 10.36 49.48
CA ASN A 3 -38.64 11.13 49.00
C ASN A 3 -37.32 10.35 49.07
N THR A 4 -37.18 9.43 50.04
CA THR A 4 -35.97 8.59 50.18
C THR A 4 -35.86 7.55 49.06
N LEU A 5 -36.99 7.04 48.56
CA LEU A 5 -37.04 6.10 47.43
C LEU A 5 -36.58 6.74 46.12
N VAL A 6 -36.91 8.01 45.89
CA VAL A 6 -36.50 8.74 44.67
C VAL A 6 -34.98 8.98 44.65
N VAL A 7 -34.39 9.30 45.81
CA VAL A 7 -32.94 9.51 45.94
C VAL A 7 -32.16 8.20 45.73
N ILE A 8 -32.66 7.07 46.24
CA ILE A 8 -32.03 5.75 46.05
C ILE A 8 -32.12 5.29 44.59
N VAL A 9 -33.25 5.53 43.91
CA VAL A 9 -33.41 5.18 42.49
C VAL A 9 -32.52 6.04 41.58
N LEU A 10 -32.37 7.34 41.88
CA LEU A 10 -31.44 8.22 41.15
C LEU A 10 -29.97 7.83 41.36
N LEU A 11 -29.57 7.47 42.58
CA LEU A 11 -28.21 6.98 42.87
C LEU A 11 -27.95 5.62 42.20
N ALA A 12 -28.94 4.74 42.15
CA ALA A 12 -28.82 3.45 41.46
C ALA A 12 -28.68 3.62 39.93
N LEU A 13 -29.42 4.55 39.31
CA LEU A 13 -29.31 4.82 37.87
C LEU A 13 -27.96 5.45 37.49
N LEU A 14 -27.42 6.36 38.31
CA LEU A 14 -26.10 6.94 38.09
C LEU A 14 -24.96 5.93 38.32
N GLY A 15 -25.10 5.04 39.31
CA GLY A 15 -24.11 3.99 39.59
C GLY A 15 -23.99 2.95 38.46
N VAL A 16 -25.12 2.52 37.89
CA VAL A 16 -25.14 1.54 36.79
C VAL A 16 -24.68 2.18 35.48
N GLY A 17 -25.08 3.43 35.19
CA GLY A 17 -24.63 4.17 34.00
C GLY A 17 -23.13 4.47 34.01
N GLY A 18 -22.56 4.84 35.17
CA GLY A 18 -21.12 5.06 35.32
C GLY A 18 -20.29 3.79 35.20
N TYR A 19 -20.77 2.65 35.75
CA TYR A 19 -20.07 1.37 35.65
C TYR A 19 -20.03 0.83 34.21
N PHE A 20 -21.12 0.98 33.45
CA PHE A 20 -21.15 0.52 32.05
C PHE A 20 -20.27 1.37 31.12
N TYR A 21 -20.17 2.69 31.38
CA TYR A 21 -19.27 3.59 30.64
C TYR A 21 -17.78 3.40 30.98
N LEU A 22 -17.45 2.93 32.19
CA LEU A 22 -16.06 2.62 32.56
C LEU A 22 -15.62 1.20 32.17
N SER A 23 -16.55 0.23 32.08
CA SER A 23 -16.23 -1.15 31.71
C SER A 23 -16.01 -1.37 30.19
N SER A 24 -16.36 -0.40 29.36
CA SER A 24 -16.08 -0.41 27.91
C SER A 24 -14.66 0.08 27.56
N ARG A 25 -13.85 0.44 28.56
CA ARG A 25 -12.39 0.65 28.42
C ARG A 25 -11.60 -0.54 28.97
N GLY A 26 -11.93 -1.71 28.43
CA GLY A 26 -11.18 -2.95 28.63
C GLY A 26 -9.71 -2.79 28.24
N MET A 27 -8.90 -2.59 29.28
CA MET A 27 -7.50 -2.99 29.47
C MET A 27 -7.06 -4.12 28.53
N MET A 28 -6.22 -3.82 27.55
CA MET A 28 -5.41 -4.84 26.86
C MET A 28 -4.24 -5.25 27.76
N PRO A 29 -3.89 -6.56 27.84
CA PRO A 29 -2.76 -7.02 28.61
C PRO A 29 -1.44 -6.48 28.02
N LYS A 30 -0.62 -5.87 28.88
CA LYS A 30 0.79 -5.58 28.60
C LYS A 30 1.53 -6.90 28.42
N ALA A 31 1.96 -7.19 27.19
CA ALA A 31 3.05 -8.13 26.94
C ALA A 31 4.40 -7.50 27.36
N PRO A 32 5.41 -8.31 27.77
CA PRO A 32 6.67 -7.80 28.30
C PRO A 32 7.67 -7.44 27.19
N VAL A 33 8.47 -6.40 27.50
CA VAL A 33 9.87 -6.11 27.09
C VAL A 33 10.27 -6.34 25.63
N GLY A 34 10.60 -5.22 24.97
CA GLY A 34 11.54 -5.16 23.87
C GLY A 34 12.11 -3.75 23.75
N THR A 35 13.26 -3.50 24.37
CA THR A 35 14.12 -2.34 24.10
C THR A 35 14.48 -2.33 22.62
N GLY A 36 13.81 -1.47 21.86
CA GLY A 36 14.15 -1.11 20.48
C GLY A 36 13.77 0.35 20.32
N GLY A 37 14.78 1.20 20.10
CA GLY A 37 14.66 2.65 20.11
C GLY A 37 13.49 3.13 19.25
N ALA A 38 12.63 3.94 19.85
CA ALA A 38 11.83 4.90 19.10
C ALA A 38 12.81 5.89 18.47
N GLN A 39 13.33 5.53 17.30
CA GLN A 39 14.09 6.45 16.47
C GLN A 39 13.07 7.34 15.77
N SER A 40 12.88 8.50 16.42
CA SER A 40 12.64 9.81 15.83
C SER A 40 12.32 9.82 14.33
N GLY A 41 11.16 10.38 13.97
CA GLY A 41 10.77 10.72 12.60
C GLY A 41 11.74 11.73 11.98
N GLY A 42 12.88 11.24 11.52
CA GLY A 42 13.81 11.91 10.63
C GLY A 42 13.89 11.12 9.33
N ASN A 43 13.92 11.83 8.20
CA ASN A 43 13.90 11.28 6.85
C ASN A 43 14.88 10.09 6.74
N VAL A 44 14.34 8.87 6.72
CA VAL A 44 15.11 7.61 6.78
C VAL A 44 15.95 7.41 5.51
N PHE A 45 15.62 8.16 4.45
CA PHE A 45 16.31 8.19 3.18
C PHE A 45 16.07 9.55 2.49
N THR A 46 16.97 9.93 1.58
CA THR A 46 16.89 11.17 0.81
C THR A 46 15.93 11.08 -0.38
N SER A 47 15.84 9.91 -1.01
CA SER A 47 14.89 9.56 -2.08
C SER A 47 14.55 8.07 -2.07
N ILE A 48 13.42 7.68 -2.67
CA ILE A 48 13.03 6.27 -2.82
C ILE A 48 14.03 5.49 -3.66
N LYS A 49 14.67 6.14 -4.64
CA LYS A 49 15.79 5.55 -5.39
C LYS A 49 16.96 5.19 -4.45
N ASP A 50 17.25 6.02 -3.47
CA ASP A 50 18.28 5.73 -2.45
C ASP A 50 17.84 4.61 -1.49
N ALA A 51 16.56 4.55 -1.12
CA ALA A 51 16.04 3.48 -0.28
C ALA A 51 16.13 2.12 -0.99
N LEU A 52 15.80 2.08 -2.29
CA LEU A 52 15.91 0.91 -3.14
C LEU A 52 17.37 0.46 -3.31
N SER A 53 18.29 1.39 -3.57
CA SER A 53 19.71 1.07 -3.74
C SER A 53 20.39 0.62 -2.44
N LYS A 54 19.97 1.18 -1.29
CA LYS A 54 20.48 0.82 0.05
C LYS A 54 19.81 -0.42 0.64
N SER A 55 18.93 -1.09 -0.11
CA SER A 55 18.21 -2.29 0.33
C SER A 55 17.49 -2.12 1.68
N LEU A 56 16.99 -0.92 1.95
CA LEU A 56 16.24 -0.66 3.17
C LEU A 56 14.91 -1.41 3.15
N SER A 57 14.45 -1.82 4.34
CA SER A 57 13.15 -2.44 4.56
C SER A 57 12.23 -1.40 5.20
N LEU A 58 11.25 -0.91 4.45
CA LEU A 58 10.41 0.23 4.81
C LEU A 58 8.93 -0.06 4.61
N LYS A 59 8.11 0.47 5.51
CA LYS A 59 6.65 0.53 5.38
C LYS A 59 6.18 1.97 5.47
N CYS A 60 5.36 2.39 4.51
CA CYS A 60 4.75 3.71 4.45
C CYS A 60 3.24 3.52 4.49
N VAL A 61 2.55 4.28 5.35
CA VAL A 61 1.09 4.29 5.40
C VAL A 61 0.63 5.74 5.32
N TYR A 62 -0.13 6.06 4.28
CA TYR A 62 -0.59 7.42 4.01
C TYR A 62 -1.98 7.40 3.36
N LYS A 63 -2.62 8.57 3.31
CA LYS A 63 -3.80 8.79 2.48
C LYS A 63 -3.38 9.59 1.26
N ASP A 64 -3.80 9.15 0.08
CA ASP A 64 -3.55 9.89 -1.15
C ASP A 64 -4.43 11.16 -1.23
N GLU A 65 -4.32 11.90 -2.33
CA GLU A 65 -5.11 13.13 -2.56
C GLU A 65 -6.62 12.87 -2.62
N ASN A 66 -7.02 11.65 -2.95
CA ASN A 66 -8.41 11.22 -3.01
C ASN A 66 -8.91 10.67 -1.66
N GLY A 67 -8.06 10.68 -0.63
CA GLY A 67 -8.37 10.16 0.70
C GLY A 67 -8.29 8.64 0.82
N VAL A 68 -7.76 7.95 -0.20
CA VAL A 68 -7.58 6.50 -0.22
C VAL A 68 -6.40 6.11 0.64
N GLU A 69 -6.65 5.26 1.63
CA GLU A 69 -5.57 4.69 2.45
C GLU A 69 -4.69 3.77 1.59
N THR A 70 -3.40 4.10 1.54
CA THR A 70 -2.40 3.41 0.75
C THR A 70 -1.27 2.95 1.67
N THR A 71 -0.94 1.66 1.57
CA THR A 71 0.19 1.05 2.26
C THR A 71 1.24 0.63 1.24
N THR A 72 2.45 1.16 1.41
CA THR A 72 3.60 0.83 0.56
C THR A 72 4.65 0.09 1.37
N TYR A 73 5.17 -1.00 0.83
CA TYR A 73 6.30 -1.76 1.36
C TYR A 73 7.46 -1.69 0.38
N ILE A 74 8.68 -1.53 0.90
CA ILE A 74 9.92 -1.47 0.11
C ILE A 74 10.92 -2.42 0.77
N LYS A 75 11.51 -3.33 -0.01
CA LYS A 75 12.58 -4.23 0.47
C LYS A 75 13.40 -4.76 -0.68
N GLY A 76 14.72 -4.67 -0.59
CA GLY A 76 15.64 -5.37 -1.51
C GLY A 76 15.38 -5.07 -2.99
N GLY A 77 15.08 -3.81 -3.33
CA GLY A 77 14.76 -3.39 -4.70
C GLY A 77 13.33 -3.69 -5.16
N ALA A 78 12.50 -4.35 -4.33
CA ALA A 78 11.09 -4.59 -4.60
C ALA A 78 10.21 -3.55 -3.90
N VAL A 79 9.09 -3.22 -4.54
CA VAL A 79 8.05 -2.34 -4.00
C VAL A 79 6.71 -3.04 -4.09
N ARG A 80 5.90 -2.96 -3.04
CA ARG A 80 4.49 -3.33 -3.05
C ARG A 80 3.64 -2.15 -2.63
N VAL A 81 2.58 -1.87 -3.37
CA VAL A 81 1.56 -0.88 -3.02
C VAL A 81 0.24 -1.60 -2.86
N MET A 82 -0.46 -1.30 -1.78
CA MET A 82 -1.81 -1.79 -1.51
C MET A 82 -2.70 -0.59 -1.22
N MET A 83 -3.75 -0.45 -2.01
CA MET A 83 -4.73 0.62 -1.89
C MET A 83 -6.02 0.05 -1.30
N GLN A 84 -6.64 0.78 -0.38
CA GLN A 84 -8.02 0.47 0.00
C GLN A 84 -8.91 0.80 -1.21
N SER A 85 -9.78 -0.12 -1.64
CA SER A 85 -10.63 0.10 -2.83
C SER A 85 -11.46 1.39 -2.64
N GLY A 86 -11.24 2.37 -3.51
CA GLY A 86 -11.85 3.71 -3.47
C GLY A 86 -13.31 3.77 -3.94
N GLY A 87 -14.03 2.64 -3.93
CA GLY A 87 -15.44 2.55 -4.32
C GLY A 87 -15.72 1.61 -5.49
N ASP A 88 -14.74 1.35 -6.37
CA ASP A 88 -14.81 0.31 -7.39
C ASP A 88 -13.99 -0.91 -6.96
N PRO A 89 -14.61 -2.06 -6.66
CA PRO A 89 -13.89 -3.26 -6.24
C PRO A 89 -13.03 -3.86 -7.36
N ASN A 90 -13.36 -3.60 -8.63
CA ASN A 90 -12.65 -4.18 -9.78
C ASN A 90 -11.40 -3.39 -10.17
N GLN A 91 -11.19 -2.20 -9.63
CA GLN A 91 -9.97 -1.45 -9.87
C GLN A 91 -8.76 -2.13 -9.25
N PRO A 92 -7.59 -2.08 -9.91
CA PRO A 92 -6.36 -2.59 -9.33
C PRO A 92 -6.08 -1.93 -7.98
N ASN A 93 -6.06 -2.75 -6.94
CA ASN A 93 -5.82 -2.32 -5.57
C ASN A 93 -4.49 -2.83 -5.03
N ASN A 94 -3.78 -3.64 -5.82
CA ASN A 94 -2.45 -4.15 -5.50
C ASN A 94 -1.50 -3.91 -6.67
N ILE A 95 -0.28 -3.51 -6.34
CA ILE A 95 0.82 -3.35 -7.29
C ILE A 95 2.08 -3.97 -6.67
N ILE A 96 2.82 -4.77 -7.44
CA ILE A 96 4.18 -5.22 -7.12
C ILE A 96 5.11 -4.78 -8.25
N MET A 97 6.16 -4.03 -7.90
CA MET A 97 7.29 -3.75 -8.79
C MET A 97 8.49 -4.54 -8.30
N LYS A 98 8.98 -5.47 -9.12
CA LYS A 98 10.15 -6.31 -8.82
C LYS A 98 10.75 -6.82 -10.12
N ASP A 99 12.08 -6.89 -10.19
CA ASP A 99 12.82 -7.47 -11.33
C ASP A 99 12.40 -6.87 -12.69
N MET A 100 12.23 -5.54 -12.75
CA MET A 100 11.76 -4.81 -13.93
C MET A 100 10.36 -5.22 -14.42
N ARG A 101 9.54 -5.82 -13.56
CA ARG A 101 8.14 -6.12 -13.87
C ARG A 101 7.23 -5.42 -12.88
N MET A 102 6.22 -4.74 -13.39
CA MET A 102 5.12 -4.19 -12.63
C MET A 102 3.90 -5.08 -12.81
N HIS A 103 3.48 -5.74 -11.74
CA HIS A 103 2.25 -6.52 -11.68
C HIS A 103 1.21 -5.69 -10.96
N MET A 104 0.03 -5.51 -11.55
CA MET A 104 -1.08 -4.82 -10.93
C MET A 104 -2.34 -5.64 -11.06
N TRP A 105 -3.13 -5.75 -9.98
CA TRP A 105 -4.33 -6.57 -10.00
C TRP A 105 -5.38 -6.09 -9.01
N SER A 106 -6.62 -6.53 -9.23
CA SER A 106 -7.72 -6.43 -8.27
C SER A 106 -7.87 -7.74 -7.51
N ASP A 107 -7.92 -7.66 -6.18
CA ASP A 107 -8.26 -8.82 -5.35
C ASP A 107 -9.71 -9.29 -5.55
N ALA A 108 -10.62 -8.41 -5.98
CA ALA A 108 -12.03 -8.73 -6.15
C ALA A 108 -12.30 -9.48 -7.46
N SER A 109 -11.77 -8.98 -8.58
CA SER A 109 -12.00 -9.60 -9.90
C SER A 109 -11.03 -10.74 -10.19
N LYS A 110 -9.92 -10.84 -9.45
CA LYS A 110 -8.82 -11.80 -9.71
C LYS A 110 -8.24 -11.68 -11.12
N THR A 111 -8.24 -10.46 -11.65
CA THR A 111 -7.62 -10.12 -12.93
C THR A 111 -6.58 -9.03 -12.75
N GLY A 112 -5.54 -9.07 -13.57
CA GLY A 112 -4.48 -8.07 -13.53
C GLY A 112 -3.72 -7.91 -14.84
N PHE A 113 -2.78 -6.98 -14.81
CA PHE A 113 -1.91 -6.63 -15.92
C PHE A 113 -0.44 -6.73 -15.49
N VAL A 114 0.41 -7.06 -16.44
CA VAL A 114 1.86 -7.05 -16.26
C VAL A 114 2.46 -6.12 -17.29
N TYR A 115 3.34 -5.25 -16.81
CA TYR A 115 4.16 -4.36 -17.63
C TYR A 115 5.63 -4.69 -17.40
N THR A 116 6.38 -4.81 -18.49
CA THR A 116 7.84 -4.83 -18.44
C THR A 116 8.33 -3.39 -18.41
N LEU A 117 9.13 -3.07 -17.41
CA LEU A 117 9.75 -1.78 -17.23
C LEU A 117 11.03 -1.76 -18.06
N GLU A 118 11.11 -0.83 -19.00
CA GLU A 118 12.36 -0.66 -19.75
C GLU A 118 13.39 0.03 -18.89
N LYS A 119 14.63 -0.46 -18.94
CA LYS A 119 15.76 0.23 -18.32
C LYS A 119 16.00 1.47 -19.16
N SER A 120 15.77 2.66 -18.62
CA SER A 120 16.08 3.93 -19.30
C SER A 120 17.56 3.98 -19.66
N GLY A 121 17.89 3.47 -20.84
CA GLY A 121 19.14 3.65 -21.56
C GLY A 121 18.97 4.81 -22.54
N THR A 122 20.04 5.55 -22.74
CA THR A 122 20.13 6.77 -23.54
C THR A 122 19.98 6.52 -25.04
N ASP A 123 18.91 5.87 -25.50
CA ASP A 123 18.60 5.72 -26.91
C ASP A 123 17.12 6.03 -27.15
N GLU A 124 16.86 7.28 -27.53
CA GLU A 124 15.61 7.69 -28.16
C GLU A 124 15.49 6.98 -29.51
N THR A 125 14.88 5.79 -29.56
CA THR A 125 14.26 5.31 -30.80
C THR A 125 13.11 4.36 -30.48
N THR A 126 11.92 4.96 -30.46
CA THR A 126 10.66 4.39 -30.95
C THR A 126 10.02 3.25 -30.12
N SER A 127 8.80 3.54 -29.63
CA SER A 127 7.77 2.62 -29.10
C SER A 127 7.83 2.11 -27.62
N GLY A 128 8.14 2.98 -26.64
CA GLY A 128 8.11 2.62 -25.20
C GLY A 128 7.48 3.63 -24.21
N GLN A 129 6.84 4.69 -24.69
CA GLN A 129 6.49 5.86 -23.84
C GLN A 129 5.48 5.55 -22.71
N ALA A 130 4.52 4.65 -22.93
CA ALA A 130 3.47 4.35 -21.94
C ALA A 130 3.96 3.56 -20.70
N ASN A 131 5.01 2.74 -20.85
CA ASN A 131 5.45 1.83 -19.77
C ASN A 131 6.31 2.55 -18.71
N ASN A 132 7.07 3.57 -19.12
CA ASN A 132 7.92 4.34 -18.21
C ASN A 132 7.09 5.34 -17.37
N GLU A 133 6.07 5.95 -17.97
CA GLU A 133 5.15 6.88 -17.31
C GLU A 133 4.42 6.23 -16.11
N GLN A 134 4.00 4.96 -16.25
CA GLN A 134 3.32 4.23 -15.18
C GLN A 134 4.25 3.91 -14.00
N GLN A 135 5.52 3.58 -14.26
CA GLN A 135 6.51 3.39 -13.20
C GLN A 135 6.88 4.70 -12.52
N GLU A 136 7.11 5.74 -13.31
CA GLU A 136 7.49 7.04 -12.79
C GLU A 136 6.39 7.63 -11.90
N SER A 137 5.12 7.49 -12.29
CA SER A 137 3.99 7.95 -11.48
C SER A 137 3.89 7.26 -10.12
N VAL A 138 4.06 5.93 -10.07
CA VAL A 138 4.05 5.18 -8.80
C VAL A 138 5.23 5.61 -7.92
N LEU A 139 6.44 5.68 -8.49
CA LEU A 139 7.62 6.10 -7.72
C LEU A 139 7.52 7.55 -7.24
N ALA A 140 6.99 8.45 -8.05
CA ALA A 140 6.75 9.85 -7.69
C ALA A 140 5.74 9.98 -6.54
N GLN A 141 4.69 9.15 -6.54
CA GLN A 141 3.73 9.12 -5.43
C GLN A 141 4.40 8.68 -4.14
N ILE A 142 5.22 7.63 -4.17
CA ILE A 142 5.93 7.16 -2.97
C ILE A 142 6.93 8.23 -2.49
N GLU A 143 7.63 8.90 -3.40
CA GLU A 143 8.55 9.99 -3.07
C GLU A 143 7.82 11.15 -2.36
N LYS A 144 6.62 11.50 -2.83
CA LYS A 144 5.78 12.53 -2.21
C LYS A 144 5.40 12.20 -0.76
N TYR A 145 5.17 10.92 -0.45
CA TYR A 145 4.77 10.46 0.89
C TYR A 145 5.90 9.81 1.68
N LYS A 146 7.16 10.05 1.31
CA LYS A 146 8.33 9.41 1.94
C LYS A 146 8.45 9.63 3.45
N ASP A 147 7.98 10.77 3.95
CA ASP A 147 8.03 11.10 5.37
C ASP A 147 7.08 10.21 6.21
N ALA A 148 6.13 9.53 5.58
CA ALA A 148 5.26 8.55 6.22
C ALA A 148 5.92 7.15 6.36
N CYS A 149 7.11 6.96 5.77
CA CYS A 149 7.82 5.70 5.77
C CYS A 149 8.59 5.46 7.08
N LYS A 150 8.54 4.23 7.58
CA LYS A 150 9.28 3.77 8.76
C LYS A 150 10.01 2.48 8.45
N THR A 151 11.14 2.26 9.11
CA THR A 151 11.83 0.97 9.05
C THR A 151 10.98 -0.12 9.69
N GLU A 152 10.81 -1.23 8.97
CA GLU A 152 10.05 -2.40 9.43
C GLU A 152 10.68 -3.66 8.84
N ILE A 153 10.70 -4.75 9.59
CA ILE A 153 11.14 -6.05 9.08
C ILE A 153 9.99 -6.64 8.27
N ILE A 154 10.15 -6.69 6.95
CA ILE A 154 9.10 -7.15 6.02
C ILE A 154 9.46 -8.55 5.50
N ALA A 155 8.49 -9.45 5.47
CA ALA A 155 8.68 -10.79 4.91
C ALA A 155 8.79 -10.74 3.38
N ASP A 156 9.62 -11.60 2.79
CA ASP A 156 9.80 -11.65 1.33
C ASP A 156 8.53 -12.08 0.59
N SER A 157 7.66 -12.85 1.25
CA SER A 157 6.34 -13.25 0.73
C SER A 157 5.41 -12.06 0.48
N MET A 158 5.68 -10.88 1.05
CA MET A 158 4.91 -9.67 0.69
C MET A 158 5.11 -9.29 -0.78
N PHE A 159 6.22 -9.69 -1.40
CA PHE A 159 6.56 -9.34 -2.78
C PHE A 159 6.39 -10.51 -3.75
N SER A 160 5.74 -11.61 -3.34
CA SER A 160 5.37 -12.68 -4.26
C SER A 160 4.09 -12.32 -5.01
N VAL A 161 4.11 -12.55 -6.32
CA VAL A 161 2.93 -12.40 -7.18
C VAL A 161 1.95 -13.54 -6.87
N PRO A 162 0.64 -13.26 -6.68
CA PRO A 162 -0.35 -14.29 -6.44
C PRO A 162 -0.54 -15.22 -7.65
N THR A 163 -0.75 -16.51 -7.40
CA THR A 163 -0.97 -17.52 -8.43
C THR A 163 -2.44 -17.70 -8.83
N ASP A 164 -3.36 -17.14 -8.04
CA ASP A 164 -4.81 -17.18 -8.25
C ASP A 164 -5.34 -16.00 -9.09
N VAL A 165 -4.46 -15.13 -9.59
CA VAL A 165 -4.81 -13.98 -10.42
C VAL A 165 -4.46 -14.26 -11.87
N ASN A 166 -5.40 -13.97 -12.78
CA ASN A 166 -5.17 -14.06 -14.21
C ASN A 166 -4.54 -12.76 -14.73
N PHE A 167 -3.28 -12.84 -15.14
CA PHE A 167 -2.49 -11.70 -15.60
C PHE A 167 -2.43 -11.64 -17.13
N GLN A 168 -2.75 -10.49 -17.69
CA GLN A 168 -2.53 -10.19 -19.10
C GLN A 168 -1.21 -9.43 -19.27
N ASP A 169 -0.35 -9.91 -20.16
CA ASP A 169 0.89 -9.22 -20.51
C ASP A 169 0.59 -8.10 -21.52
N MET A 170 0.78 -6.85 -21.08
CA MET A 170 0.44 -5.68 -21.89
C MET A 170 1.47 -5.40 -22.99
N GLN A 171 2.72 -5.81 -22.79
CA GLN A 171 3.74 -5.67 -23.83
C GLN A 171 3.44 -6.63 -24.99
N ALA A 172 3.14 -7.89 -24.68
CA ALA A 172 2.75 -8.87 -25.70
C ALA A 172 1.48 -8.43 -26.46
N LEU A 173 0.50 -7.88 -25.75
CA LEU A 173 -0.72 -7.35 -26.37
C LEU A 173 -0.42 -6.18 -27.32
N GLN A 174 0.44 -5.25 -26.90
CA GLN A 174 0.84 -4.11 -27.73
C GLN A 174 1.60 -4.56 -28.99
N GLU A 175 2.55 -5.50 -28.86
CA GLU A 175 3.27 -6.08 -29.98
C GLU A 175 2.33 -6.74 -31.00
N GLN A 176 1.35 -7.51 -30.53
CA GLN A 176 0.35 -8.15 -31.37
C GLN A 176 -0.51 -7.11 -32.13
N MET A 177 -0.91 -6.03 -31.47
CA MET A 177 -1.67 -4.96 -32.14
C MET A 177 -0.84 -4.25 -33.22
N MET A 178 0.45 -4.00 -32.97
CA MET A 178 1.33 -3.37 -33.96
C MET A 178 1.61 -4.26 -35.18
N GLN A 179 1.70 -5.58 -34.98
CA GLN A 179 1.89 -6.54 -36.08
C GLN A 179 0.62 -6.78 -36.90
N GLY A 180 -0.57 -6.50 -36.35
CA GLY A 180 -1.86 -6.66 -37.01
C GLY A 180 -2.28 -5.50 -37.93
N LEU A 181 -1.53 -4.40 -37.97
CA LEU A 181 -1.81 -3.28 -38.86
C LEU A 181 -1.25 -3.57 -40.26
N PRO A 182 -2.08 -3.66 -41.32
CA PRO A 182 -1.57 -3.73 -42.68
C PRO A 182 -0.75 -2.46 -42.94
N GLN A 183 0.56 -2.63 -43.12
CA GLN A 183 1.43 -1.60 -43.66
C GLN A 183 0.83 -1.23 -45.02
N GLY A 184 0.26 -0.03 -45.13
CA GLY A 184 -0.40 0.44 -46.34
C GLY A 184 0.53 0.30 -47.55
N GLN A 185 0.05 -0.41 -48.57
CA GLN A 185 0.56 -0.32 -49.93
C GLN A 185 0.27 1.06 -50.52
#